data_AF-A0A556P8T1-F1
#
_entry.id   AF-A0A556P8T1-F1
#
_cell.length_a   1.000
_cell.length_b   1.000
_cell.length_c   1.000
_cell.angle_alpha   90.00
_cell.angle_beta   90.00
_cell.angle_gamma   90.00
#
_symmetry.space_group_name_H-M   'P 1'
#
loop_
_entity.id
_entity.type
_entity.pdbx_description
1 polymer ?
#
loop_
_entity_poly.entity_id
_entity_poly.type
_entity_poly.pdbx_seq_one_letter_code
_entity_poly.pdbx_strand_id
1 'polypeptide(L)'
;MATKLIESTTRYYNSAEFARHVNEQQGTTYTDVGKAITGLGVSIVSLLITKNIKYSIAYGLGATSALFGLDAVADAFGRAAQTEEFDNILKQMGPNDYVMMFIDSYQWSSGSGNHYTNYQEVKYVLL
;
A
#
# COMPACT_ATOMS: atom_id res chain seq x y z
N MET A 1 -17.28 22.84 -8.54
CA MET A 1 -16.44 21.62 -8.57
C MET A 1 -16.47 21.04 -7.17
N ALA A 2 -16.60 19.71 -7.03
CA ALA A 2 -16.72 19.08 -5.72
C ALA A 2 -15.98 17.74 -5.71
N THR A 3 -15.26 17.49 -4.62
CA THR A 3 -14.67 16.20 -4.29
C THR A 3 -15.53 15.53 -3.23
N LYS A 4 -15.82 14.24 -3.41
CA LYS A 4 -16.57 13.42 -2.47
C LYS A 4 -15.73 12.19 -2.10
N LEU A 5 -15.52 11.98 -0.79
CA LEU A 5 -15.04 10.70 -0.29
C LEU A 5 -16.14 9.65 -0.50
N ILE A 6 -15.80 8.56 -1.17
CA ILE A 6 -16.73 7.46 -1.46
C ILE A 6 -16.51 6.29 -0.51
N GLU A 7 -15.25 5.98 -0.21
CA GLU A 7 -14.87 4.84 0.61
C GLU A 7 -13.55 5.13 1.31
N SER A 8 -13.41 4.62 2.53
CA SER A 8 -12.14 4.59 3.25
C SER A 8 -11.90 3.17 3.73
N THR A 9 -10.73 2.62 3.40
CA THR A 9 -10.32 1.29 3.82
C THR A 9 -9.06 1.39 4.66
N THR A 10 -9.05 0.70 5.81
CA THR A 10 -7.85 0.56 6.65
C THR A 10 -7.33 -0.87 6.57
N ARG A 11 -6.02 -1.03 6.40
CA ARG A 11 -5.34 -2.33 6.48
C ARG A 11 -4.16 -2.25 7.43
N TYR A 12 -3.85 -3.37 8.06
CA TYR A 12 -2.72 -3.52 8.96
C TYR A 12 -1.79 -4.57 8.39
N TYR A 13 -0.50 -4.28 8.40
CA TYR A 13 0.55 -5.20 7.98
C TYR A 13 1.63 -5.22 9.04
N ASN A 14 2.00 -6.41 9.52
CA ASN A 14 3.07 -6.52 10.51
C ASN A 14 4.42 -6.87 9.88
N SER A 15 5.48 -6.70 10.67
CA SER A 15 6.87 -6.88 10.23
C SER A 15 7.16 -8.33 9.79
N ALA A 16 6.57 -9.31 10.48
CA ALA A 16 6.72 -10.72 10.16
C ALA A 16 6.02 -11.09 8.85
N GLU A 17 4.86 -10.51 8.54
CA GLU A 17 4.15 -10.70 7.27
C GLU A 17 4.95 -10.16 6.09
N PHE A 18 5.55 -8.98 6.24
CA PHE A 18 6.45 -8.42 5.25
C PHE A 18 7.68 -9.29 5.05
N ALA A 19 8.34 -9.72 6.13
CA ALA A 19 9.49 -10.62 6.05
C ALA A 19 9.13 -11.94 5.38
N ARG A 20 7.99 -12.54 5.73
CA ARG A 20 7.48 -13.76 5.11
C ARG A 20 7.27 -13.58 3.61
N HIS A 21 6.69 -12.47 3.18
CA HIS A 21 6.52 -12.22 1.75
C HIS A 21 7.86 -12.06 1.02
N VAL A 22 8.82 -11.35 1.61
CA VAL A 22 10.18 -11.23 1.05
C VAL A 22 10.84 -12.61 0.95
N ASN A 23 10.70 -13.45 1.98
CA ASN A 23 11.21 -14.82 2.01
C ASN A 23 10.64 -15.67 0.88
N GLU A 24 9.32 -15.62 0.67
CA GLU A 24 8.63 -16.35 -0.41
C GLU A 24 9.12 -15.93 -1.80
N GLN A 25 9.42 -14.64 -2.00
CA GLN A 25 9.85 -14.12 -3.30
C GLN A 25 11.35 -14.31 -3.58
N GLN A 26 12.19 -14.35 -2.54
CA GLN A 26 13.65 -14.37 -2.68
C GLN A 26 14.28 -15.69 -2.24
N GLY A 27 13.51 -16.65 -1.73
CA GLY A 27 14.03 -17.91 -1.19
C GLY A 27 14.88 -17.71 0.06
N THR A 28 14.52 -16.74 0.90
CA THR A 28 15.25 -16.35 2.12
C THR A 28 14.47 -16.72 3.39
N THR A 29 15.03 -16.45 4.57
CA THR A 29 14.45 -16.85 5.88
C THR A 29 14.58 -15.77 6.95
N TYR A 30 14.29 -14.52 6.61
CA TYR A 30 14.25 -13.41 7.54
C TYR A 30 13.09 -13.52 8.54
N THR A 31 13.34 -13.15 9.79
CA THR A 31 12.32 -13.19 10.85
C THR A 31 11.46 -11.93 10.93
N ASP A 32 11.96 -10.83 10.39
CA ASP A 32 11.37 -9.49 10.46
C ASP A 32 11.88 -8.63 9.30
N VAL A 33 11.20 -7.51 9.04
CA VAL A 33 11.49 -6.66 7.89
C VAL A 33 12.86 -5.97 8.01
N GLY A 34 13.31 -5.65 9.23
CA GLY A 34 14.61 -5.03 9.48
C GLY A 34 15.77 -5.94 9.06
N LYS A 35 15.68 -7.24 9.34
CA LYS A 35 16.66 -8.22 8.84
C LYS A 35 16.61 -8.38 7.32
N ALA A 36 15.41 -8.37 6.74
CA ALA A 36 15.27 -8.40 5.28
C ALA A 36 15.94 -7.17 4.63
N ILE A 37 15.76 -5.98 5.20
CA ILE A 37 16.40 -4.74 4.73
C ILE A 37 17.91 -4.82 4.88
N THR A 38 18.42 -5.35 5.99
CA THR A 38 19.86 -5.53 6.21
C THR A 38 20.47 -6.50 5.20
N GLY A 39 19.75 -7.57 4.84
CA GLY A 39 20.23 -8.59 3.92
C GLY A 39 20.12 -8.25 2.43
N LEU A 40 19.05 -7.57 2.01
CA LEU A 40 18.74 -7.30 0.61
C LEU A 40 18.79 -5.81 0.22
N GLY A 41 18.81 -4.91 1.21
CA GLY A 41 18.67 -3.47 1.02
C GLY A 41 17.21 -3.02 0.97
N VAL A 42 16.96 -1.79 1.44
CA VAL A 42 15.61 -1.24 1.58
C VAL A 42 14.85 -1.18 0.26
N SER A 43 15.51 -0.81 -0.84
CA SER A 43 14.84 -0.64 -2.14
C SER A 43 14.26 -1.94 -2.68
N ILE A 44 14.97 -3.08 -2.49
CA ILE A 44 14.47 -4.40 -2.90
C ILE A 44 13.29 -4.80 -2.02
N VAL A 45 13.43 -4.67 -0.70
CA VAL A 45 12.38 -5.04 0.26
C VAL A 45 11.11 -4.20 0.05
N SER A 46 11.28 -2.89 -0.10
CA SER A 46 10.20 -1.93 -0.38
C SER A 46 9.47 -2.28 -1.68
N LEU A 47 10.19 -2.63 -2.75
CA LEU A 47 9.59 -3.08 -4.00
C LEU A 47 8.75 -4.36 -3.83
N LEU A 48 9.26 -5.36 -3.10
CA LEU A 48 8.57 -6.64 -2.89
C LEU A 48 7.31 -6.47 -2.03
N ILE A 49 7.43 -5.75 -0.91
CA ILE A 49 6.30 -5.41 -0.05
C ILE A 49 5.27 -4.62 -0.85
N THR A 50 5.72 -3.68 -1.68
CA THR A 50 4.83 -2.87 -2.51
C THR A 50 4.00 -3.73 -3.44
N LYS A 51 4.62 -4.69 -4.12
CA LYS A 51 3.91 -5.66 -4.97
C LYS A 51 2.89 -6.47 -4.17
N ASN A 52 3.26 -6.98 -2.99
CA ASN A 52 2.34 -7.71 -2.12
C ASN A 52 1.08 -6.91 -1.78
N ILE A 53 1.27 -5.65 -1.38
CA ILE A 53 0.18 -4.79 -0.96
C ILE A 53 -0.71 -4.43 -2.17
N LYS A 54 -0.12 -4.13 -3.34
CA LYS A 54 -0.90 -3.97 -4.58
C LYS A 54 -1.81 -5.17 -4.85
N TYR A 55 -1.28 -6.39 -4.74
CA TYR A 55 -2.08 -7.60 -4.92
C TYR A 55 -3.14 -7.75 -3.82
N SER A 56 -2.77 -7.57 -2.55
CA SER A 56 -3.69 -7.67 -1.40
C SER A 56 -4.87 -6.71 -1.49
N ILE A 57 -4.62 -5.50 -1.99
CA ILE A 57 -5.65 -4.50 -2.21
C ILE A 57 -6.50 -4.87 -3.44
N ALA A 58 -5.88 -5.28 -4.55
CA ALA A 58 -6.60 -5.69 -5.76
C ALA A 58 -7.53 -6.90 -5.49
N TYR A 59 -7.10 -7.87 -4.69
CA TYR A 59 -7.93 -9.03 -4.32
C TYR A 59 -8.90 -8.74 -3.18
N GLY A 60 -8.57 -7.80 -2.30
CA GLY A 60 -9.30 -7.56 -1.07
C GLY A 60 -10.34 -6.45 -1.15
N LEU A 61 -10.31 -5.59 -2.16
CA LEU A 61 -11.40 -4.66 -2.45
C LEU A 61 -12.46 -5.40 -3.28
N GLY A 62 -13.55 -5.80 -2.61
CA GLY A 62 -14.76 -6.31 -3.24
C GLY A 62 -15.43 -5.27 -4.15
N ALA A 63 -16.71 -5.47 -4.50
CA ALA A 63 -17.48 -4.79 -5.56
C ALA A 63 -17.28 -3.26 -5.74
N THR A 64 -16.80 -2.50 -4.75
CA THR A 64 -16.39 -1.10 -4.88
C THR A 64 -15.20 -0.89 -5.83
N SER A 65 -14.30 -1.86 -5.98
CA SER A 65 -13.19 -1.82 -6.95
C SER A 65 -13.65 -1.75 -8.42
N ALA A 66 -14.90 -2.15 -8.70
CA ALA A 66 -15.51 -2.00 -10.02
C ALA A 66 -15.74 -0.54 -10.43
N LEU A 67 -15.85 0.40 -9.47
CA LEU A 67 -16.02 1.83 -9.74
C LEU A 67 -14.71 2.56 -10.04
N PHE A 68 -13.59 2.08 -9.51
CA PHE A 68 -12.29 2.75 -9.60
C PHE A 68 -11.33 2.06 -10.57
N GLY A 69 -11.58 0.79 -10.90
CA GLY A 69 -10.65 -0.05 -11.64
C GLY A 69 -9.53 -0.53 -10.73
N LEU A 70 -9.29 -1.84 -10.69
CA LEU A 70 -8.23 -2.45 -9.86
C LEU A 70 -6.85 -1.84 -10.14
N ASP A 71 -6.59 -1.47 -11.40
CA ASP A 71 -5.34 -0.86 -11.84
C ASP A 71 -5.10 0.51 -11.21
N ALA A 72 -6.14 1.33 -11.05
CA ALA A 72 -6.01 2.66 -10.42
C ALA A 72 -5.56 2.56 -8.96
N VAL A 73 -5.99 1.49 -8.27
CA VAL A 73 -5.63 1.21 -6.89
C VAL A 73 -4.21 0.71 -6.74
N ALA A 74 -3.84 -0.24 -7.60
CA ALA A 74 -2.46 -0.72 -7.66
C ALA A 74 -1.49 0.43 -8.03
N ASP A 75 -1.90 1.38 -8.86
CA ASP A 75 -1.10 2.52 -9.26
C ASP A 75 -0.98 3.59 -8.17
N ALA A 76 -2.08 3.93 -7.49
CA ALA A 76 -2.04 4.86 -6.35
C ALA A 76 -1.11 4.34 -5.26
N PHE A 77 -1.21 3.04 -4.96
CA PHE A 77 -0.30 2.39 -4.03
C PHE A 77 1.16 2.39 -4.51
N GLY A 78 1.38 2.10 -5.80
CA GLY A 78 2.72 2.10 -6.37
C GLY A 78 3.42 3.44 -6.26
N ARG A 79 2.69 4.53 -6.49
CA ARG A 79 3.22 5.90 -6.33
C ARG A 79 3.52 6.23 -4.87
N ALA A 80 2.64 5.84 -3.96
CA ALA A 80 2.78 6.13 -2.54
C ALA A 80 3.90 5.31 -1.86
N ALA A 81 4.12 4.08 -2.30
CA ALA A 81 5.14 3.20 -1.73
C ALA A 81 6.55 3.38 -2.37
N GLN A 82 6.65 4.05 -3.52
CA GLN A 82 7.93 4.51 -4.09
C GLN A 82 8.36 5.86 -3.52
N THR A 83 8.08 6.10 -2.24
CA THR A 83 8.45 7.33 -1.54
C THR A 83 9.51 7.04 -0.49
N GLU A 84 10.37 8.03 -0.25
CA GLU A 84 11.34 7.98 0.84
C GLU A 84 10.65 7.79 2.21
N GLU A 85 9.42 8.28 2.34
CA GLU A 85 8.59 8.11 3.54
C GLU A 85 8.30 6.63 3.83
N PHE A 86 7.86 5.87 2.83
CA PHE A 86 7.57 4.44 3.02
C PHE A 86 8.84 3.64 3.34
N ASP A 87 9.95 3.94 2.66
CA ASP A 87 11.25 3.32 2.97
C ASP A 87 11.70 3.62 4.41
N ASN A 88 11.46 4.84 4.89
CA ASN A 88 11.78 5.23 6.27
C ASN A 88 10.89 4.52 7.29
N ILE A 89 9.60 4.34 7.00
CA ILE A 89 8.70 3.52 7.84
C ILE A 89 9.23 2.10 7.93
N LEU A 90 9.56 1.46 6.81
CA LEU A 90 10.06 0.08 6.81
C LEU A 90 11.37 -0.07 7.58
N LYS A 91 12.26 0.92 7.54
CA LYS A 91 13.51 0.92 8.31
C LYS A 91 13.29 1.07 9.82
N GLN A 92 12.27 1.83 10.22
CA GLN A 92 11.96 2.08 11.64
C GLN A 92 11.15 0.95 12.26
N MET A 93 10.52 0.11 11.43
CA MET A 93 9.65 -0.97 11.85
C MET A 93 10.40 -2.07 12.61
N GLY A 94 10.07 -2.21 13.90
CA GLY A 94 10.51 -3.29 14.76
C GLY A 94 9.81 -4.62 14.47
N PRO A 95 10.24 -5.73 15.11
CA PRO A 95 9.69 -7.07 14.85
C PRO A 95 8.19 -7.24 15.18
N ASN A 96 7.67 -6.43 16.11
CA ASN A 96 6.28 -6.50 16.58
C ASN A 96 5.44 -5.31 16.12
N ASP A 97 6.00 -4.42 15.32
CA ASP A 97 5.34 -3.20 14.89
C ASP A 97 4.38 -3.48 13.74
N TYR A 98 3.46 -2.55 13.52
CA TYR A 98 2.49 -2.61 12.44
C TYR A 98 2.56 -1.37 11.57
N VAL A 99 2.42 -1.54 10.26
CA VAL A 99 2.09 -0.44 9.36
C VAL A 99 0.59 -0.44 9.16
N MET A 100 -0.06 0.61 9.64
CA MET A 100 -1.44 0.92 9.31
C MET A 100 -1.48 1.72 8.01
N MET A 101 -2.35 1.30 7.12
CA MET A 101 -2.52 1.86 5.79
C MET A 101 -3.94 2.34 5.60
N PHE A 102 -4.09 3.61 5.22
CA PHE A 102 -5.36 4.22 4.86
C PHE A 102 -5.44 4.37 3.35
N ILE A 103 -6.54 3.93 2.78
CA ILE A 103 -6.84 4.06 1.36
C ILE A 103 -8.17 4.80 1.25
N ASP A 104 -8.09 6.09 0.94
CA ASP A 104 -9.25 6.93 0.74
C ASP A 104 -9.54 7.03 -0.76
N SER A 105 -10.77 6.69 -1.15
CA SER A 105 -11.23 6.73 -2.54
C SER A 105 -12.15 7.92 -2.75
N TYR A 106 -11.77 8.79 -3.68
CA TYR A 106 -12.45 10.05 -3.97
C TYR A 106 -13.02 10.07 -5.37
N GLN A 107 -14.17 10.72 -5.51
CA GLN A 107 -14.72 11.11 -6.81
C GLN A 107 -14.75 12.63 -6.90
N TRP A 108 -14.19 13.12 -8.00
CA TRP A 108 -14.15 14.52 -8.36
C TRP A 108 -15.07 14.78 -9.55
N SER A 109 -15.95 15.78 -9.44
CA SER A 109 -16.78 16.25 -10.55
C SER A 109 -16.20 17.53 -11.15
N SER A 110 -15.98 17.53 -12.47
CA SER A 110 -15.38 18.66 -13.21
C SER A 110 -16.32 19.87 -13.41
N GLY A 111 -17.48 19.88 -12.76
CA GLY A 111 -18.38 21.05 -12.70
C GLY A 111 -19.49 21.09 -13.75
N SER A 112 -19.44 20.27 -14.80
CA SER A 112 -20.57 20.10 -15.75
C SER A 112 -21.58 19.01 -15.33
N GLY A 113 -21.34 18.32 -14.20
CA GLY A 113 -22.19 17.23 -13.70
C GLY A 113 -22.13 15.92 -14.50
N ASN A 114 -21.51 15.94 -15.69
CA ASN A 114 -21.47 14.81 -16.62
C ASN A 114 -20.12 14.07 -16.67
N HIS A 115 -19.09 14.58 -16.00
CA HIS A 115 -17.77 13.94 -15.93
C HIS A 115 -17.33 13.79 -14.48
N TYR A 116 -16.97 12.55 -14.14
CA TYR A 116 -16.44 12.18 -12.84
C TYR A 116 -15.06 11.55 -13.04
N THR A 117 -14.07 12.04 -12.30
CA THR A 117 -12.75 11.41 -12.20
C THR A 117 -12.63 10.80 -10.82
N ASN A 118 -12.27 9.53 -10.79
CA ASN A 118 -12.08 8.78 -9.57
C ASN A 118 -10.57 8.70 -9.29
N TYR A 119 -10.15 8.96 -8.06
CA TYR A 119 -8.75 8.86 -7.65
C TYR A 119 -8.65 8.38 -6.20
N GLN A 120 -7.45 7.99 -5.78
CA GLN A 120 -7.20 7.48 -4.44
C GLN A 120 -5.98 8.14 -3.82
N GLU A 121 -6.04 8.29 -2.51
CA GLU A 121 -4.93 8.71 -1.67
C GLU A 121 -4.58 7.57 -0.71
N VAL A 122 -3.29 7.32 -0.57
CA VAL A 122 -2.76 6.30 0.34
C VAL A 122 -1.90 6.98 1.39
N LYS A 123 -2.12 6.64 2.66
CA LYS A 123 -1.33 7.14 3.80
C LYS A 123 -0.87 5.98 4.65
N TYR A 124 0.29 6.15 5.29
CA TYR A 124 0.93 5.13 6.12
C TYR A 124 1.23 5.68 7.50
N VAL A 125 1.06 4.84 8.53
CA VAL A 125 1.44 5.15 9.90
C VAL A 125 2.09 3.92 10.52
N LEU A 126 3.26 4.11 11.14
CA LEU A 126 3.90 3.09 11.97
C LEU A 126 3.24 3.11 13.36
N LEU A 127 2.84 1.93 13.85
CA LEU A 127 2.18 1.70 15.14
C LEU A 127 3.01 0.78 16.02
#